data_AF-A3A8P6-F1
#
_entry.id   AF-A3A8P6-F1
#
_cell.length_a   1.000
_cell.length_b   1.000
_cell.length_c   1.000
_cell.angle_alpha   90.00
_cell.angle_beta   90.00
_cell.angle_gamma   90.00
#
_symmetry.space_group_name_H-M   'P 1'
#
loop_
_entity.id
_entity.type
_entity.pdbx_description
1 polymer ?
#
loop_
_entity_poly.entity_id
_entity_poly.type
_entity_poly.pdbx_seq_one_letter_code
_entity_poly.pdbx_strand_id
1 'polypeptide(L)'
;MASNPSSSAAGGGGDHGGARLEDLALDKVAEAADAVAAASSAGEVVRAIHAVAAIVFPVDSATVAGTVDEPFRSQIINGVSLSSDERGSWRHAFCHGPAFPTLSKILLGHVALKWLHQIRACARKEICDSFFVKGSPTEVIQALVPALSHKLLVATEQAAMELAADEDANGLDPSNSVFLFVGEVISRASRRGSTGILGAELIPRIRSHLKRCMESDHKTISPDKIKHVSQFWFNVVEAIRDQHSVERLAEEMLRQLASQHTSDEEAYWILWTLFNQSFMHKTVFEFIHIGSSVSGMLHLSVKEKVLLRAMFVDKFLRWKTFPLCCLRWILHYAVFELPPNSGIETQKQRTSSFLGTLQTLVSVWSKKEFVQAYSVEQQACIL
;
A
#
# COMPACT_ATOMS: atom_id res chain seq x y z
N MET A 1 -25.65 -69.17 9.23
CA MET A 1 -24.69 -68.51 8.32
C MET A 1 -25.46 -67.84 7.20
N ALA A 2 -24.98 -66.69 6.74
CA ALA A 2 -25.53 -65.79 5.73
C ALA A 2 -26.60 -64.79 6.21
N SER A 3 -26.10 -63.68 6.76
CA SER A 3 -26.81 -62.39 6.87
C SER A 3 -26.61 -61.62 5.56
N ASN A 4 -27.68 -61.13 4.95
CA ASN A 4 -27.62 -60.15 3.86
C ASN A 4 -27.15 -58.79 4.41
N PRO A 5 -26.27 -58.06 3.71
CA PRO A 5 -26.15 -56.63 3.88
C PRO A 5 -26.97 -55.90 2.82
N SER A 6 -27.92 -55.10 3.29
CA SER A 6 -28.64 -54.09 2.54
C SER A 6 -27.66 -53.01 2.05
N SER A 7 -27.65 -52.75 0.75
CA SER A 7 -26.91 -51.67 0.13
C SER A 7 -27.55 -50.31 0.47
N SER A 8 -26.92 -49.54 1.34
CA SER A 8 -27.18 -48.10 1.49
C SER A 8 -26.35 -47.34 0.46
N ALA A 9 -27.00 -46.86 -0.60
CA ALA A 9 -26.44 -45.84 -1.47
C ALA A 9 -26.35 -44.53 -0.69
N ALA A 10 -25.14 -44.15 -0.26
CA ALA A 10 -24.85 -42.80 0.21
C ALA A 10 -24.42 -41.96 -0.99
N GLY A 11 -25.20 -40.91 -1.25
CA GLY A 11 -24.92 -39.94 -2.31
C GLY A 11 -23.62 -39.18 -2.04
N GLY A 12 -22.69 -39.26 -2.99
CA GLY A 12 -21.55 -38.36 -3.14
C GLY A 12 -21.62 -37.72 -4.52
N GLY A 13 -22.34 -36.60 -4.64
CA GLY A 13 -22.55 -35.92 -5.92
C GLY A 13 -22.27 -34.42 -5.91
N GLY A 14 -21.80 -33.85 -4.80
CA GLY A 14 -21.67 -32.39 -4.63
C GLY A 14 -20.33 -31.77 -5.07
N ASP A 15 -19.27 -32.56 -5.26
CA ASP A 15 -17.90 -32.03 -5.29
C ASP A 15 -17.31 -31.90 -6.72
N HIS A 16 -17.83 -32.66 -7.69
CA HIS A 16 -17.32 -32.64 -9.08
C HIS A 16 -17.67 -31.38 -9.87
N GLY A 17 -18.74 -30.67 -9.50
CA GLY A 17 -19.15 -29.43 -10.18
C GLY A 17 -18.25 -28.23 -9.86
N GLY A 18 -17.73 -28.17 -8.62
CA GLY A 18 -16.87 -27.10 -8.14
C GLY A 18 -15.49 -27.14 -8.80
N ALA A 19 -14.81 -28.29 -8.75
CA ALA A 19 -13.49 -28.47 -9.36
C ALA A 19 -13.47 -28.15 -10.86
N ARG A 20 -14.52 -28.54 -11.61
CA ARG A 20 -14.63 -28.24 -13.05
C ARG A 20 -14.78 -26.75 -13.34
N LEU A 21 -15.45 -25.98 -12.47
CA LEU A 21 -15.56 -24.53 -12.62
C LEU A 21 -14.29 -23.81 -12.20
N GLU A 22 -13.53 -24.35 -11.25
CA GLU A 22 -12.21 -23.82 -10.87
C GLU A 22 -11.21 -23.94 -12.02
N ASP A 23 -11.15 -25.11 -12.67
CA ASP A 23 -10.31 -25.32 -13.86
C ASP A 23 -10.69 -24.37 -15.00
N LEU A 24 -12.00 -24.23 -15.27
CA LEU A 24 -12.48 -23.34 -16.31
C LEU A 24 -12.23 -21.85 -15.99
N ALA A 25 -12.31 -21.47 -14.72
CA ALA A 25 -11.94 -20.12 -14.28
C ALA A 25 -10.44 -19.88 -14.44
N LEU A 26 -9.60 -20.89 -14.17
CA LEU A 26 -8.16 -20.80 -14.36
C LEU A 26 -7.79 -20.69 -15.84
N ASP A 27 -8.43 -21.48 -16.72
CA ASP A 27 -8.23 -21.40 -18.18
C ASP A 27 -8.59 -20.01 -18.71
N LYS A 28 -9.68 -19.42 -18.23
CA LYS A 28 -10.08 -18.05 -18.60
C LYS A 28 -9.08 -17.00 -18.12
N VAL A 29 -8.48 -17.19 -16.94
CA VAL A 29 -7.41 -16.32 -16.45
C VAL A 29 -6.14 -16.49 -17.26
N ALA A 30 -5.80 -17.72 -17.67
CA ALA A 30 -4.64 -18.00 -18.52
C ALA A 30 -4.78 -17.34 -19.90
N GLU A 31 -5.96 -17.45 -20.52
CA GLU A 31 -6.28 -16.78 -21.79
C GLU A 31 -6.11 -15.25 -21.67
N ALA A 32 -6.58 -14.66 -20.55
CA ALA A 32 -6.39 -13.24 -20.29
C ALA A 32 -4.91 -12.90 -20.05
N ALA A 33 -4.14 -13.78 -19.41
CA ALA A 33 -2.70 -13.60 -19.19
C ALA A 33 -1.94 -13.49 -20.51
N ASP A 34 -2.19 -14.45 -21.41
CA ASP A 34 -1.55 -14.51 -22.73
C ASP A 34 -1.93 -13.30 -23.57
N ALA A 35 -3.20 -12.90 -23.54
CA ALA A 35 -3.68 -11.70 -24.22
C ALA A 35 -3.02 -10.42 -23.67
N VAL A 36 -2.84 -10.30 -22.35
CA VAL A 36 -2.15 -9.15 -21.73
C VAL A 36 -0.65 -9.15 -22.07
N ALA A 37 -0.02 -10.32 -22.15
CA ALA A 37 1.38 -10.45 -22.52
C ALA A 37 1.63 -10.06 -23.97
N ALA A 38 0.75 -10.47 -24.88
CA ALA A 38 0.80 -10.16 -26.30
C ALA A 38 0.29 -8.75 -26.64
N ALA A 39 -0.29 -8.03 -25.67
CA ALA A 39 -0.97 -6.78 -25.95
C ALA A 39 -0.05 -5.70 -26.52
N SER A 40 -0.54 -5.03 -27.56
CA SER A 40 0.10 -3.89 -28.21
C SER A 40 -0.53 -2.54 -27.80
N SER A 41 -1.73 -2.57 -27.21
CA SER A 41 -2.47 -1.38 -26.79
C SER A 41 -3.20 -1.58 -25.45
N ALA A 42 -3.47 -0.47 -24.76
CA ALA A 42 -4.25 -0.50 -23.52
C ALA A 42 -5.69 -1.02 -23.75
N GLY A 43 -6.25 -0.85 -24.95
CA GLY A 43 -7.57 -1.36 -25.31
C GLY A 43 -7.63 -2.89 -25.28
N GLU A 44 -6.58 -3.57 -25.76
CA GLU A 44 -6.47 -5.02 -25.71
C GLU A 44 -6.41 -5.54 -24.27
N VAL A 45 -5.67 -4.85 -23.42
CA VAL A 45 -5.55 -5.17 -21.99
C VAL A 45 -6.89 -4.98 -21.29
N VAL A 46 -7.56 -3.86 -21.51
CA VAL A 46 -8.89 -3.59 -20.93
C VAL A 46 -9.88 -4.67 -21.32
N ARG A 47 -9.90 -5.07 -22.60
CA ARG A 47 -10.76 -6.15 -23.09
C ARG A 47 -10.41 -7.49 -22.44
N ALA A 48 -9.13 -7.85 -22.38
CA ALA A 48 -8.69 -9.13 -21.81
C ALA A 48 -9.10 -9.26 -20.32
N ILE A 49 -8.90 -8.20 -19.53
CA ILE A 49 -9.30 -8.19 -18.12
C ILE A 49 -10.83 -8.14 -17.98
N HIS A 50 -11.53 -7.36 -18.83
CA HIS A 50 -12.99 -7.29 -18.84
C HIS A 50 -13.63 -8.65 -19.08
N ALA A 51 -13.08 -9.48 -19.98
CA ALA A 51 -13.59 -10.82 -20.26
C ALA A 51 -13.68 -11.71 -19.02
N VAL A 52 -12.69 -11.62 -18.12
CA VAL A 52 -12.73 -12.33 -16.83
C VAL A 52 -13.66 -11.61 -15.85
N ALA A 53 -13.60 -10.28 -15.80
CA ALA A 53 -14.37 -9.47 -14.86
C ALA A 53 -15.88 -9.61 -15.06
N ALA A 54 -16.35 -9.66 -16.30
CA ALA A 54 -17.77 -9.76 -16.65
C ALA A 54 -18.40 -11.10 -16.20
N ILE A 55 -17.58 -12.17 -16.16
CA ILE A 55 -17.99 -13.51 -15.70
C ILE A 55 -18.10 -13.55 -14.17
N VAL A 56 -17.20 -12.86 -13.47
CA VAL A 56 -17.04 -13.00 -12.01
C VAL A 56 -17.77 -11.90 -11.22
N PHE A 57 -17.89 -10.70 -11.79
CA PHE A 57 -18.42 -9.53 -11.09
C PHE A 57 -19.52 -8.83 -11.90
N PRO A 58 -20.45 -8.13 -11.23
CA PRO A 58 -21.37 -7.21 -11.91
C PRO A 58 -20.58 -5.98 -12.38
N VAL A 59 -20.12 -6.03 -13.62
CA VAL A 59 -19.36 -4.98 -14.31
C VAL A 59 -20.27 -4.22 -15.25
N ASP A 60 -20.17 -2.89 -15.26
CA ASP A 60 -20.83 -2.07 -16.28
C ASP A 60 -20.01 -2.06 -17.59
N SER A 61 -20.29 -3.04 -18.44
CA SER A 61 -19.63 -3.21 -19.73
C SER A 61 -19.79 -2.01 -20.67
N ALA A 62 -20.87 -1.23 -20.55
CA ALA A 62 -21.07 -0.04 -21.38
C ALA A 62 -20.11 1.09 -20.96
N THR A 63 -19.96 1.29 -19.65
CA THR A 63 -18.99 2.23 -19.10
C THR A 63 -17.55 1.86 -19.50
N VAL A 64 -17.20 0.57 -19.43
CA VAL A 64 -15.86 0.08 -19.85
C VAL A 64 -15.66 0.25 -21.36
N ALA A 65 -16.63 -0.14 -22.18
CA ALA A 65 -16.56 -0.01 -23.64
C ALA A 65 -16.40 1.46 -24.09
N GLY A 66 -16.98 2.41 -23.36
CA GLY A 66 -16.79 3.84 -23.58
C GLY A 66 -15.35 4.33 -23.43
N THR A 67 -14.45 3.52 -22.87
CA THR A 67 -13.04 3.88 -22.64
C THR A 67 -12.08 3.43 -23.72
N VAL A 68 -12.53 2.56 -24.63
CA VAL A 68 -11.69 1.94 -25.67
C VAL A 68 -12.24 2.25 -27.05
N ASP A 69 -11.34 2.28 -28.02
CA ASP A 69 -11.69 2.44 -29.43
C ASP A 69 -12.10 1.09 -30.05
N GLU A 70 -12.62 1.14 -31.28
CA GLU A 70 -12.89 -0.08 -32.04
C GLU A 70 -11.58 -0.79 -32.43
N PRO A 71 -11.56 -2.15 -32.49
CA PRO A 71 -12.71 -3.08 -32.42
C PRO A 71 -13.09 -3.50 -30.98
N PHE A 72 -12.38 -3.03 -29.96
CA PHE A 72 -12.49 -3.53 -28.59
C PHE A 72 -13.83 -3.14 -27.95
N ARG A 73 -14.33 -1.96 -28.28
CA ARG A 73 -15.64 -1.48 -27.83
C ARG A 73 -16.75 -2.46 -28.18
N SER A 74 -16.85 -2.86 -29.45
CA SER A 74 -17.86 -3.82 -29.90
C SER A 74 -17.70 -5.19 -29.24
N GLN A 75 -16.46 -5.65 -29.02
CA GLN A 75 -16.19 -6.93 -28.36
C GLN A 75 -16.60 -6.94 -26.87
N ILE A 76 -16.43 -5.82 -26.16
CA ILE A 76 -16.83 -5.67 -24.76
C ILE A 76 -18.37 -5.65 -24.63
N ILE A 77 -19.06 -4.94 -25.54
CA ILE A 77 -20.52 -4.85 -25.53
C ILE A 77 -21.17 -6.20 -25.86
N ASN A 78 -20.60 -6.93 -26.82
CA ASN A 78 -21.08 -8.25 -27.22
C ASN A 78 -20.56 -9.39 -26.33
N GLY A 79 -19.87 -9.05 -25.23
CA GLY A 79 -19.29 -10.00 -24.29
C GLY A 79 -20.32 -10.82 -23.53
N VAL A 80 -19.84 -11.84 -22.81
CA VAL A 80 -20.67 -12.83 -22.09
C VAL A 80 -21.57 -12.15 -21.05
N SER A 81 -22.88 -12.36 -21.17
CA SER A 81 -23.88 -11.99 -20.16
C SER A 81 -24.33 -13.25 -19.42
N LEU A 82 -23.91 -13.40 -18.16
CA LEU A 82 -24.36 -14.49 -17.28
C LEU A 82 -25.52 -14.03 -16.39
N SER A 83 -26.42 -14.96 -16.08
CA SER A 83 -27.44 -14.78 -15.05
C SER A 83 -26.80 -14.56 -13.66
N SER A 84 -27.58 -14.05 -12.70
CA SER A 84 -27.07 -13.78 -11.35
C SER A 84 -26.60 -15.06 -10.63
N ASP A 85 -27.30 -16.18 -10.83
CA ASP A 85 -27.03 -17.44 -10.13
C ASP A 85 -25.79 -18.14 -10.70
N GLU A 86 -25.62 -18.13 -12.02
CA GLU A 86 -24.40 -18.62 -12.69
C GLU A 86 -23.19 -17.80 -12.26
N ARG A 87 -23.32 -16.47 -12.26
CA ARG A 87 -22.25 -15.54 -11.82
C ARG A 87 -21.82 -15.82 -10.38
N GLY A 88 -22.77 -16.16 -9.49
CA GLY A 88 -22.47 -16.54 -8.11
C GLY A 88 -21.58 -17.77 -8.02
N SER A 89 -21.87 -18.80 -8.81
CA SER A 89 -21.09 -20.05 -8.86
C SER A 89 -19.68 -19.82 -9.41
N TRP A 90 -19.57 -19.06 -10.50
CA TRP A 90 -18.28 -18.64 -11.07
C TRP A 90 -17.45 -17.82 -10.09
N ARG A 91 -18.09 -16.89 -9.37
CA ARG A 91 -17.41 -16.07 -8.37
C ARG A 91 -16.89 -16.90 -7.21
N HIS A 92 -17.66 -17.90 -6.75
CA HIS A 92 -17.21 -18.80 -5.70
C HIS A 92 -15.97 -19.59 -6.14
N ALA A 93 -16.04 -20.25 -7.31
CA ALA A 93 -14.93 -21.02 -7.86
C ALA A 93 -13.70 -20.15 -8.13
N PHE A 94 -13.89 -18.96 -8.72
CA PHE A 94 -12.80 -18.02 -8.96
C PHE A 94 -12.13 -17.58 -7.66
N CYS A 95 -12.89 -17.11 -6.66
CA CYS A 95 -12.33 -16.53 -5.44
C CYS A 95 -11.71 -17.53 -4.46
N HIS A 96 -12.11 -18.80 -4.49
CA HIS A 96 -11.57 -19.85 -3.61
C HIS A 96 -10.59 -20.79 -4.34
N GLY A 97 -10.58 -20.77 -5.68
CA GLY A 97 -9.66 -21.54 -6.50
C GLY A 97 -8.39 -20.77 -6.90
N PRO A 98 -7.50 -21.41 -7.70
CA PRO A 98 -6.20 -20.85 -8.10
C PRO A 98 -6.30 -19.69 -9.10
N ALA A 99 -7.46 -19.48 -9.71
CA ALA A 99 -7.70 -18.45 -10.71
C ALA A 99 -7.52 -17.03 -10.13
N PHE A 100 -8.02 -16.78 -8.91
CA PHE A 100 -7.90 -15.48 -8.26
C PHE A 100 -6.45 -15.06 -7.98
N PRO A 101 -5.61 -15.86 -7.30
CA PRO A 101 -4.21 -15.48 -7.09
C PRO A 101 -3.43 -15.35 -8.39
N THR A 102 -3.76 -16.15 -9.42
CA THR A 102 -3.13 -16.06 -10.75
C THR A 102 -3.46 -14.72 -11.42
N LEU A 103 -4.74 -14.33 -11.45
CA LEU A 103 -5.13 -13.05 -12.03
C LEU A 103 -4.58 -11.86 -11.24
N SER A 104 -4.54 -11.97 -9.91
CA SER A 104 -3.94 -10.95 -9.06
C SER A 104 -2.47 -10.72 -9.42
N LYS A 105 -1.69 -11.78 -9.66
CA LYS A 105 -0.30 -11.67 -10.14
C LYS A 105 -0.19 -10.99 -11.51
N ILE A 106 -1.15 -11.23 -12.42
CA ILE A 106 -1.19 -10.60 -13.75
C ILE A 106 -1.51 -9.11 -13.63
N LEU A 107 -2.55 -8.77 -12.87
CA LEU A 107 -2.96 -7.38 -12.63
C LEU A 107 -1.84 -6.58 -11.98
N LEU A 108 -1.18 -7.12 -10.96
CA LEU A 108 -0.11 -6.43 -10.24
C LEU A 108 1.24 -6.43 -10.98
N GLY A 109 1.56 -7.51 -11.70
CA GLY A 109 2.87 -7.70 -12.32
C GLY A 109 2.98 -7.21 -13.76
N HIS A 110 1.88 -7.22 -14.53
CA HIS A 110 1.91 -6.90 -15.96
C HIS A 110 1.02 -5.71 -16.29
N VAL A 111 -0.20 -5.66 -15.75
CA VAL A 111 -1.12 -4.56 -16.02
C VAL A 111 -0.71 -3.29 -15.27
N ALA A 112 -0.45 -3.39 -13.97
CA ALA A 112 -0.10 -2.24 -13.14
C ALA A 112 1.17 -1.54 -13.62
N LEU A 113 2.20 -2.33 -13.95
CA LEU A 113 3.52 -1.81 -14.34
C LEU A 113 3.56 -1.22 -15.75
N LYS A 114 2.92 -1.88 -16.72
CA LYS A 114 3.05 -1.49 -18.14
C LYS A 114 1.90 -0.65 -18.65
N TRP A 115 0.68 -0.89 -18.17
CA TRP A 115 -0.54 -0.43 -18.86
C TRP A 115 -1.38 0.55 -18.06
N LEU A 116 -1.24 0.57 -16.73
CA LEU A 116 -2.16 1.28 -15.86
C LEU A 116 -2.26 2.78 -16.13
N HIS A 117 -1.15 3.42 -16.53
CA HIS A 117 -1.12 4.84 -16.91
C HIS A 117 -1.97 5.15 -18.16
N GLN A 118 -2.17 4.18 -19.06
CA GLN A 118 -2.95 4.32 -20.30
C GLN A 118 -4.42 3.92 -20.12
N ILE A 119 -4.75 3.19 -19.05
CA ILE A 119 -6.12 2.77 -18.75
C ILE A 119 -6.88 3.90 -18.05
N ARG A 120 -7.99 4.34 -18.65
CA ARG A 120 -8.88 5.38 -18.09
C ARG A 120 -9.42 4.97 -16.71
N ALA A 121 -9.60 5.96 -15.84
CA ALA A 121 -10.00 5.74 -14.44
C ALA A 121 -11.33 4.99 -14.27
N CYS A 122 -12.33 5.26 -15.14
CA CYS A 122 -13.61 4.56 -15.11
C CYS A 122 -13.48 3.07 -15.44
N ALA A 123 -12.67 2.69 -16.44
CA ALA A 123 -12.40 1.28 -16.72
C ALA A 123 -11.64 0.60 -15.59
N ARG A 124 -10.62 1.27 -15.04
CA ARG A 124 -9.83 0.77 -13.90
C ARG A 124 -10.72 0.42 -12.70
N LYS A 125 -11.71 1.28 -12.39
CA LYS A 125 -12.67 1.04 -11.31
C LYS A 125 -13.49 -0.24 -11.53
N GLU A 126 -13.94 -0.45 -12.75
CA GLU A 126 -14.79 -1.59 -13.06
C GLU A 126 -14.02 -2.91 -13.16
N ILE A 127 -12.86 -2.91 -13.83
CA ILE A 127 -12.13 -4.12 -14.21
C ILE A 127 -10.91 -4.43 -13.33
N CYS A 128 -10.39 -3.48 -12.55
CA CYS A 128 -9.30 -3.75 -11.62
C CYS A 128 -9.81 -3.64 -10.18
N ASP A 129 -10.50 -2.54 -9.85
CA ASP A 129 -10.91 -2.30 -8.47
C ASP A 129 -11.96 -3.29 -7.99
N SER A 130 -12.87 -3.75 -8.85
CA SER A 130 -13.80 -4.83 -8.50
C SER A 130 -13.07 -6.07 -7.98
N PHE A 131 -11.93 -6.46 -8.55
CA PHE A 131 -11.15 -7.61 -8.07
C PHE A 131 -10.61 -7.37 -6.65
N PHE A 132 -10.02 -6.21 -6.42
CA PHE A 132 -9.44 -5.86 -5.12
C PHE A 132 -10.48 -5.53 -4.04
N VAL A 133 -11.70 -5.11 -4.42
CA VAL A 133 -12.81 -4.76 -3.51
C VAL A 133 -13.74 -5.94 -3.24
N LYS A 134 -13.90 -6.85 -4.20
CA LYS A 134 -14.84 -7.98 -4.10
C LYS A 134 -14.15 -9.34 -3.93
N GLY A 135 -12.83 -9.39 -4.09
CA GLY A 135 -11.98 -10.56 -3.89
C GLY A 135 -11.69 -10.89 -2.43
N SER A 136 -11.18 -12.11 -2.20
CA SER A 136 -10.75 -12.57 -0.87
C SER A 136 -9.60 -11.71 -0.35
N PRO A 137 -9.68 -11.14 0.88
CA PRO A 137 -8.59 -10.36 1.46
C PRO A 137 -7.28 -11.15 1.50
N THR A 138 -7.32 -12.41 1.95
CA THR A 138 -6.15 -13.28 2.09
C THR A 138 -5.42 -13.46 0.77
N GLU A 139 -6.16 -13.71 -0.31
CA GLU A 139 -5.57 -13.91 -1.64
C GLU A 139 -5.04 -12.60 -2.24
N VAL A 140 -5.78 -11.49 -2.07
CA VAL A 140 -5.28 -10.16 -2.47
C VAL A 140 -3.96 -9.89 -1.79
N ILE A 141 -3.84 -10.21 -0.50
CA ILE A 141 -2.63 -9.98 0.26
C ILE A 141 -1.52 -10.93 -0.17
N GLN A 142 -1.77 -12.24 -0.31
CA GLN A 142 -0.76 -13.21 -0.75
C GLN A 142 -0.27 -12.97 -2.18
N ALA A 143 -1.07 -12.33 -3.03
CA ALA A 143 -0.62 -11.88 -4.35
C ALA A 143 0.09 -10.52 -4.28
N LEU A 144 -0.44 -9.58 -3.48
CA LEU A 144 0.06 -8.23 -3.35
C LEU A 144 1.41 -8.17 -2.66
N VAL A 145 1.58 -8.89 -1.57
CA VAL A 145 2.77 -8.87 -0.73
C VAL A 145 4.03 -9.30 -1.52
N PRO A 146 4.04 -10.45 -2.23
CA PRO A 146 5.17 -10.84 -3.07
C PRO A 146 5.28 -10.02 -4.36
N ALA A 147 4.19 -9.43 -4.85
CA ALA A 147 4.26 -8.54 -6.02
C ALA A 147 4.89 -7.18 -5.67
N LEU A 148 4.49 -6.59 -4.53
CA LEU A 148 5.15 -5.44 -3.90
C LEU A 148 6.63 -5.77 -3.77
N SER A 149 6.96 -6.89 -3.13
CA SER A 149 8.33 -7.38 -2.92
C SER A 149 9.29 -7.29 -4.11
N HIS A 150 8.93 -7.96 -5.21
CA HIS A 150 9.92 -8.48 -6.14
C HIS A 150 9.86 -7.78 -7.49
N LYS A 151 8.69 -7.28 -7.88
CA LYS A 151 8.47 -6.70 -9.21
C LYS A 151 8.03 -5.25 -9.12
N LEU A 152 7.09 -4.95 -8.23
CA LEU A 152 6.49 -3.62 -8.18
C LEU A 152 7.43 -2.63 -7.50
N LEU A 153 7.97 -2.92 -6.32
CA LEU A 153 8.91 -2.02 -5.65
C LEU A 153 10.22 -1.88 -6.45
N VAL A 154 10.73 -2.95 -7.05
CA VAL A 154 11.95 -2.93 -7.89
C VAL A 154 11.74 -2.15 -9.20
N ALA A 155 10.64 -2.40 -9.93
CA ALA A 155 10.35 -1.65 -11.15
C ALA A 155 10.01 -0.19 -10.85
N THR A 156 9.37 0.10 -9.71
CA THR A 156 9.10 1.47 -9.28
C THR A 156 10.38 2.18 -8.84
N GLU A 157 11.30 1.48 -8.19
CA GLU A 157 12.65 1.99 -7.86
C GLU A 157 13.44 2.29 -9.15
N GLN A 158 13.45 1.38 -10.11
CA GLN A 158 14.09 1.56 -11.41
C GLN A 158 13.49 2.74 -12.20
N ALA A 159 12.15 2.83 -12.26
CA ALA A 159 11.46 3.95 -12.90
C ALA A 159 11.77 5.30 -12.21
N ALA A 160 11.86 5.31 -10.88
CA ALA A 160 12.24 6.51 -10.13
C ALA A 160 13.71 6.91 -10.37
N MET A 161 14.62 5.95 -10.61
CA MET A 161 16.01 6.22 -10.95
C MET A 161 16.16 6.75 -12.39
N GLU A 162 15.39 6.22 -13.34
CA GLU A 162 15.38 6.68 -14.74
C GLU A 162 14.85 8.11 -14.88
N LEU A 163 13.79 8.45 -14.14
CA LEU A 163 13.23 9.82 -14.11
C LEU A 163 14.14 10.84 -13.43
N ALA A 164 14.97 10.44 -12.47
CA ALA A 164 15.97 11.33 -11.87
C ALA A 164 17.09 11.73 -12.86
N ALA A 165 17.19 11.05 -14.01
CA ALA A 165 18.17 11.33 -15.04
C ALA A 165 17.61 12.13 -16.23
N ASP A 166 16.29 12.35 -16.30
CA ASP A 166 15.60 12.98 -17.43
C ASP A 166 14.73 14.16 -16.95
N GLU A 167 15.24 15.39 -17.03
CA GLU A 167 14.59 16.60 -16.50
C GLU A 167 13.44 17.15 -17.38
N ASP A 168 13.17 16.58 -18.56
CA ASP A 168 12.35 17.26 -19.60
C ASP A 168 10.99 16.61 -19.94
N ALA A 169 10.51 15.61 -19.20
CA ALA A 169 9.26 14.92 -19.55
C ALA A 169 7.99 15.57 -18.97
N ASN A 170 7.42 16.54 -19.69
CA ASN A 170 6.03 17.00 -19.51
C ASN A 170 5.05 15.92 -20.03
N GLY A 171 4.76 14.93 -19.20
CA GLY A 171 3.76 13.89 -19.43
C GLY A 171 3.29 13.31 -18.12
N LEU A 172 2.06 12.78 -18.08
CA LEU A 172 1.49 12.14 -16.88
C LEU A 172 2.44 11.05 -16.38
N ASP A 173 3.14 11.33 -15.27
CA ASP A 173 4.23 10.51 -14.75
C ASP A 173 3.80 9.03 -14.56
N PRO A 174 4.37 8.09 -15.33
CA PRO A 174 4.06 6.67 -15.22
C PRO A 174 4.27 6.15 -13.80
N SER A 175 5.28 6.66 -13.07
CA SER A 175 5.59 6.25 -11.70
C SER A 175 4.47 6.66 -10.73
N ASN A 176 3.92 7.87 -10.88
CA ASN A 176 2.80 8.36 -10.09
C ASN A 176 1.55 7.46 -10.25
N SER A 177 1.29 6.95 -11.46
CA SER A 177 0.16 6.04 -11.70
C SER A 177 0.31 4.70 -10.95
N VAL A 178 1.53 4.18 -10.87
CA VAL A 178 1.86 2.93 -10.16
C VAL A 178 1.77 3.14 -8.65
N PHE A 179 2.33 4.25 -8.13
CA PHE A 179 2.21 4.61 -6.73
C PHE A 179 0.74 4.76 -6.31
N LEU A 180 -0.08 5.51 -7.06
CA LEU A 180 -1.51 5.67 -6.78
C LEU A 180 -2.27 4.34 -6.72
N PHE A 181 -1.92 3.41 -7.62
CA PHE A 181 -2.48 2.08 -7.58
C PHE A 181 -2.06 1.30 -6.33
N VAL A 182 -0.76 1.29 -6.00
CA VAL A 182 -0.24 0.68 -4.77
C VAL A 182 -0.94 1.24 -3.53
N GLY A 183 -1.04 2.57 -3.43
CA GLY A 183 -1.67 3.26 -2.31
C GLY A 183 -3.15 2.92 -2.16
N GLU A 184 -3.87 2.76 -3.27
CA GLU A 184 -5.26 2.32 -3.28
C GLU A 184 -5.41 0.86 -2.82
N VAL A 185 -4.52 -0.05 -3.25
CA VAL A 185 -4.57 -1.44 -2.77
C VAL A 185 -4.26 -1.52 -1.28
N ILE A 186 -3.24 -0.79 -0.80
CA ILE A 186 -2.92 -0.70 0.63
C ILE A 186 -4.12 -0.14 1.41
N SER A 187 -4.79 0.90 0.88
CA SER A 187 -5.98 1.47 1.52
C SER A 187 -7.09 0.43 1.71
N ARG A 188 -7.35 -0.38 0.68
CA ARG A 188 -8.39 -1.42 0.73
C ARG A 188 -8.05 -2.54 1.70
N ALA A 189 -6.80 -3.01 1.67
CA ALA A 189 -6.32 -4.03 2.60
C ALA A 189 -6.41 -3.53 4.05
N SER A 190 -6.07 -2.26 4.31
CA SER A 190 -6.22 -1.65 5.63
C SER A 190 -7.68 -1.58 6.08
N ARG A 191 -8.61 -1.16 5.21
CA ARG A 191 -10.06 -1.12 5.52
C ARG A 191 -10.67 -2.49 5.78
N ARG A 192 -10.10 -3.56 5.22
CA ARG A 192 -10.53 -4.94 5.45
C ARG A 192 -9.93 -5.58 6.70
N GLY A 193 -9.20 -4.81 7.52
CA GLY A 193 -8.58 -5.28 8.75
C GLY A 193 -7.31 -6.10 8.52
N SER A 194 -6.73 -6.04 7.33
CA SER A 194 -5.56 -6.85 6.94
C SER A 194 -4.23 -6.14 7.16
N THR A 195 -4.23 -5.02 7.87
CA THR A 195 -3.04 -4.22 8.13
C THR A 195 -1.94 -5.00 8.84
N GLY A 196 -2.28 -5.98 9.68
CA GLY A 196 -1.29 -6.83 10.35
C GLY A 196 -0.41 -7.60 9.37
N ILE A 197 -1.01 -8.16 8.32
CA ILE A 197 -0.25 -8.91 7.32
C ILE A 197 0.57 -7.95 6.44
N LEU A 198 0.02 -6.77 6.11
CA LEU A 198 0.76 -5.73 5.40
C LEU A 198 2.01 -5.29 6.19
N GLY A 199 1.86 -5.01 7.49
CA GLY A 199 2.97 -4.60 8.36
C GLY A 199 4.08 -5.65 8.40
N ALA A 200 3.72 -6.93 8.54
CA ALA A 200 4.67 -8.04 8.65
C ALA A 200 5.54 -8.20 7.39
N GLU A 201 5.05 -7.70 6.26
CA GLU A 201 5.69 -7.83 4.96
C GLU A 201 6.42 -6.56 4.52
N LEU A 202 5.91 -5.39 4.90
CA LEU A 202 6.57 -4.12 4.61
C LEU A 202 7.80 -3.92 5.52
N ILE A 203 7.71 -4.28 6.80
CA ILE A 203 8.79 -4.07 7.77
C ILE A 203 10.13 -4.72 7.32
N PRO A 204 10.19 -6.01 6.99
CA PRO A 204 11.45 -6.64 6.56
C PRO A 204 12.04 -6.02 5.30
N ARG A 205 11.21 -5.46 4.41
CA ARG A 205 11.64 -4.82 3.16
C ARG A 205 12.29 -3.48 3.40
N ILE A 206 11.64 -2.65 4.19
CA ILE A 206 12.17 -1.36 4.59
C ILE A 206 13.52 -1.59 5.28
N ARG A 207 13.59 -2.56 6.21
CA ARG A 207 14.84 -2.98 6.85
C ARG A 207 15.91 -3.40 5.84
N SER A 208 15.56 -4.23 4.86
CA SER A 208 16.53 -4.66 3.83
C SER A 208 17.03 -3.49 2.98
N HIS A 209 16.16 -2.54 2.62
CA HIS A 209 16.54 -1.34 1.85
C HIS A 209 17.46 -0.43 2.68
N LEU A 210 17.10 -0.19 3.95
CA LEU A 210 17.92 0.59 4.88
C LEU A 210 19.30 -0.06 5.08
N LYS A 211 19.34 -1.37 5.34
CA LYS A 211 20.57 -2.12 5.54
C LYS A 211 21.49 -2.05 4.31
N ARG A 212 20.95 -2.22 3.10
CA ARG A 212 21.70 -2.05 1.84
C ARG A 212 22.30 -0.66 1.69
N CYS A 213 21.66 0.38 2.22
CA CYS A 213 22.20 1.74 2.24
C CYS A 213 23.23 1.99 3.34
N MET A 214 23.18 1.24 4.44
CA MET A 214 24.04 1.40 5.62
C MET A 214 25.30 0.52 5.58
N GLU A 215 25.32 -0.56 4.79
CA GLU A 215 26.43 -1.53 4.72
C GLU A 215 27.62 -1.09 3.83
N SER A 216 27.53 0.02 3.10
CA SER A 216 28.70 0.55 2.38
C SER A 216 29.62 1.26 3.38
N ASP A 217 30.66 0.56 3.84
CA ASP A 217 31.80 1.00 4.67
C ASP A 217 31.54 2.20 5.60
N HIS A 218 31.60 1.91 6.91
CA HIS A 218 31.34 2.74 8.11
C HIS A 218 31.93 4.16 8.22
N LYS A 219 32.30 4.84 7.14
CA LYS A 219 32.85 6.20 7.18
C LYS A 219 31.94 7.26 6.60
N THR A 220 30.95 6.92 5.76
CA THR A 220 29.97 7.91 5.31
C THR A 220 28.76 7.23 4.69
N ILE A 221 27.62 7.32 5.37
CA ILE A 221 26.31 7.11 4.74
C ILE A 221 26.25 8.02 3.50
N SER A 222 26.07 7.46 2.30
CA SER A 222 25.82 8.27 1.10
C SER A 222 24.46 8.95 1.26
N PRO A 223 24.40 10.29 1.40
CA PRO A 223 23.15 11.01 1.63
C PRO A 223 22.15 10.80 0.48
N ASP A 224 22.67 10.63 -0.74
CA ASP A 224 21.86 10.43 -1.94
C ASP A 224 21.15 9.06 -1.92
N LYS A 225 21.84 7.98 -1.53
CA LYS A 225 21.23 6.64 -1.44
C LYS A 225 20.10 6.58 -0.42
N ILE A 226 20.30 7.19 0.76
CA ILE A 226 19.24 7.27 1.78
C ILE A 226 18.08 8.16 1.32
N LYS A 227 18.37 9.23 0.59
CA LYS A 227 17.34 10.10 0.00
C LYS A 227 16.45 9.32 -0.96
N HIS A 228 17.01 8.50 -1.86
CA HIS A 228 16.21 7.70 -2.78
C HIS A 228 15.33 6.67 -2.07
N VAL A 229 15.88 5.92 -1.11
CA VAL A 229 15.09 4.94 -0.33
C VAL A 229 13.97 5.64 0.46
N SER A 230 14.27 6.77 1.09
CA SER A 230 13.27 7.55 1.84
C SER A 230 12.21 8.14 0.92
N GLN A 231 12.59 8.66 -0.25
CA GLN A 231 11.66 9.21 -1.23
C GLN A 231 10.68 8.16 -1.74
N PHE A 232 11.22 6.99 -2.05
CA PHE A 232 10.44 5.87 -2.53
C PHE A 232 9.37 5.42 -1.54
N TRP A 233 9.77 5.13 -0.29
CA TRP A 233 8.84 4.68 0.75
C TRP A 233 7.85 5.78 1.15
N PHE A 234 8.28 7.03 1.15
CA PHE A 234 7.38 8.17 1.33
C PHE A 234 6.32 8.23 0.23
N ASN A 235 6.69 8.09 -1.04
CA ASN A 235 5.73 8.09 -2.16
C ASN A 235 4.71 6.93 -2.06
N VAL A 236 5.14 5.76 -1.56
CA VAL A 236 4.21 4.65 -1.27
C VAL A 236 3.17 5.06 -0.22
N VAL A 237 3.59 5.72 0.86
CA VAL A 237 2.68 6.18 1.93
C VAL A 237 1.81 7.34 1.46
N GLU A 238 2.37 8.31 0.74
CA GLU A 238 1.68 9.48 0.17
C GLU A 238 0.58 9.06 -0.82
N ALA A 239 0.80 7.99 -1.58
CA ALA A 239 -0.20 7.45 -2.47
C ALA A 239 -1.43 6.86 -1.77
N ILE A 240 -1.36 6.56 -0.46
CA ILE A 240 -2.49 6.11 0.35
C ILE A 240 -3.35 7.33 0.69
N ARG A 241 -4.23 7.73 -0.22
CA ARG A 241 -5.09 8.93 -0.05
C ARG A 241 -6.14 8.81 1.07
N ASP A 242 -6.37 7.60 1.58
CA ASP A 242 -7.29 7.36 2.67
C ASP A 242 -6.63 7.53 4.04
N GLN A 243 -6.94 8.64 4.72
CA GLN A 243 -6.42 8.97 6.05
C GLN A 243 -6.63 7.84 7.07
N HIS A 244 -7.79 7.16 7.04
CA HIS A 244 -8.06 6.04 7.94
C HIS A 244 -7.10 4.88 7.71
N SER A 245 -6.76 4.60 6.46
CA SER A 245 -5.84 3.53 6.08
C SER A 245 -4.41 3.83 6.46
N VAL A 246 -3.96 5.08 6.29
CA VAL A 246 -2.65 5.54 6.77
C VAL A 246 -2.55 5.40 8.29
N GLU A 247 -3.58 5.83 9.02
CA GLU A 247 -3.65 5.69 10.47
C GLU A 247 -3.56 4.23 10.92
N ARG A 248 -4.34 3.35 10.29
CA ARG A 248 -4.30 1.92 10.59
C ARG A 248 -2.91 1.34 10.31
N LEU A 249 -2.32 1.66 9.16
CA LEU A 249 -1.00 1.18 8.78
C LEU A 249 0.08 1.62 9.75
N ALA A 250 0.15 2.91 10.07
CA ALA A 250 1.13 3.45 11.01
C ALA A 250 0.98 2.86 12.42
N GLU A 251 -0.26 2.73 12.90
CA GLU A 251 -0.58 2.14 14.20
C GLU A 251 -0.13 0.68 14.29
N GLU A 252 -0.40 -0.12 13.25
CA GLU A 252 -0.03 -1.53 13.22
C GLU A 252 1.49 -1.72 13.07
N MET A 253 2.14 -0.91 12.23
CA MET A 253 3.60 -0.92 12.10
C MET A 253 4.29 -0.66 13.44
N LEU A 254 3.85 0.35 14.19
CA LEU A 254 4.38 0.63 15.53
C LEU A 254 4.24 -0.56 16.47
N ARG A 255 3.07 -1.23 16.48
CA ARG A 255 2.84 -2.40 17.33
C ARG A 255 3.74 -3.56 16.97
N GLN A 256 3.94 -3.82 15.68
CA GLN A 256 4.81 -4.91 15.23
C GLN A 256 6.29 -4.64 15.48
N LEU A 257 6.73 -3.40 15.28
CA LEU A 257 8.10 -3.03 15.63
C LEU A 257 8.36 -3.22 17.13
N ALA A 258 7.39 -2.89 17.98
CA ALA A 258 7.48 -3.12 19.41
C ALA A 258 7.44 -4.61 19.78
N SER A 259 6.58 -5.41 19.14
CA SER A 259 6.50 -6.85 19.42
C SER A 259 7.74 -7.62 18.97
N GLN A 260 8.46 -7.11 17.97
CA GLN A 260 9.72 -7.67 17.48
C GLN A 260 10.96 -7.16 18.24
N HIS A 261 10.78 -6.41 19.34
CA HIS A 261 11.88 -5.82 20.12
C HIS A 261 12.88 -5.01 19.27
N THR A 262 12.36 -4.26 18.30
CA THR A 262 13.17 -3.39 17.43
C THR A 262 13.95 -2.37 18.25
N SER A 263 15.22 -2.12 17.89
CA SER A 263 16.03 -1.09 18.55
C SER A 263 15.47 0.31 18.28
N ASP A 264 15.79 1.27 19.16
CA ASP A 264 15.32 2.66 18.98
C ASP A 264 15.83 3.26 17.68
N GLU A 265 17.10 3.06 17.37
CA GLU A 265 17.73 3.56 16.15
C GLU A 265 17.01 3.01 14.90
N GLU A 266 16.76 1.70 14.87
CA GLU A 266 16.12 1.05 13.73
C GLU A 266 14.65 1.46 13.59
N ALA A 267 13.90 1.49 14.69
CA ALA A 267 12.52 1.97 14.69
C ALA A 267 12.44 3.42 14.20
N TYR A 268 13.42 4.23 14.58
CA TYR A 268 13.52 5.62 14.18
C TYR A 268 13.79 5.78 12.69
N TRP A 269 14.75 5.05 12.15
CA TRP A 269 15.01 5.03 10.71
C TRP A 269 13.78 4.59 9.92
N ILE A 270 13.04 3.58 10.39
CA ILE A 270 11.82 3.12 9.71
C ILE A 270 10.73 4.20 9.72
N LEU A 271 10.45 4.83 10.87
CA LEU A 271 9.47 5.91 10.96
C LEU A 271 9.88 7.11 10.11
N TRP A 272 11.16 7.45 10.10
CA TRP A 272 11.70 8.53 9.30
C TRP A 272 11.59 8.23 7.80
N THR A 273 11.95 7.04 7.34
CA THR A 273 11.85 6.65 5.93
C THR A 273 10.42 6.65 5.42
N LEU A 274 9.44 6.25 6.24
CA LEU A 274 8.04 6.19 5.82
C LEU A 274 7.32 7.54 5.88
N PHE A 275 7.55 8.30 6.94
CA PHE A 275 6.73 9.46 7.26
C PHE A 275 7.50 10.78 7.24
N ASN A 276 8.81 10.74 6.95
CA ASN A 276 9.67 11.92 6.99
C ASN A 276 10.41 12.17 5.68
N GLN A 277 9.76 12.88 4.76
CA GLN A 277 10.49 13.43 3.62
C GLN A 277 11.13 14.78 4.01
N SER A 278 12.30 14.71 4.68
CA SER A 278 13.18 15.86 4.86
C SER A 278 14.64 15.49 4.59
N PHE A 279 14.98 15.22 3.33
CA PHE A 279 16.35 15.40 2.88
C PHE A 279 16.38 16.64 1.97
N MET A 280 16.84 17.74 2.58
CA MET A 280 17.14 19.06 2.01
C MET A 280 15.94 19.96 1.67
N HIS A 281 15.47 20.71 2.66
CA HIS A 281 14.82 22.00 2.40
C HIS A 281 15.34 23.04 3.41
N LYS A 282 16.65 23.25 3.42
CA LYS A 282 17.27 24.44 4.03
C LYS A 282 17.10 25.71 3.17
N THR A 283 16.38 25.64 2.05
CA THR A 283 16.39 26.71 1.03
C THR A 283 15.04 27.19 0.51
N VAL A 284 13.90 26.76 1.06
CA VAL A 284 12.58 27.19 0.51
C VAL A 284 11.64 27.79 1.54
N PHE A 285 12.06 27.93 2.80
CA PHE A 285 11.34 28.85 3.69
C PHE A 285 11.48 30.32 3.25
N GLU A 286 12.41 30.64 2.33
CA GLU A 286 12.51 31.97 1.70
C GLU A 286 11.74 32.10 0.36
N PHE A 287 11.31 31.00 -0.27
CA PHE A 287 10.69 31.08 -1.61
C PHE A 287 9.16 31.23 -1.59
N ILE A 288 8.51 31.15 -0.43
CA ILE A 288 7.06 31.43 -0.30
C ILE A 288 6.73 32.91 -0.57
N HIS A 289 7.74 33.79 -0.72
CA HIS A 289 7.54 35.19 -1.09
C HIS A 289 7.62 35.52 -2.58
N ILE A 290 7.93 34.57 -3.47
CA ILE A 290 8.00 34.85 -4.92
C ILE A 290 7.09 33.87 -5.66
N GLY A 291 5.92 34.37 -6.08
CA GLY A 291 4.89 33.61 -6.77
C GLY A 291 5.37 33.03 -8.09
N SER A 292 5.86 31.79 -8.05
CA SER A 292 6.09 30.99 -9.25
C SER A 292 5.18 29.75 -9.27
N SER A 293 4.82 29.34 -10.48
CA SER A 293 3.82 28.32 -10.81
C SER A 293 4.12 26.89 -10.32
N VAL A 294 5.25 26.67 -9.63
CA VAL A 294 5.64 25.37 -9.00
C VAL A 294 4.95 25.16 -7.64
N SER A 295 4.21 26.16 -7.16
CA SER A 295 3.55 26.20 -5.84
C SER A 295 2.51 25.10 -5.61
N GLY A 296 1.83 24.60 -6.65
CA GLY A 296 0.70 23.66 -6.48
C GLY A 296 1.09 22.28 -5.90
N MET A 297 2.16 21.68 -6.40
CA MET A 297 2.57 20.31 -6.04
C MET A 297 3.37 20.29 -4.72
N LEU A 298 4.25 21.27 -4.51
CA LEU A 298 4.96 21.43 -3.24
C LEU A 298 4.01 21.77 -2.07
N HIS A 299 2.99 22.60 -2.32
CA HIS A 299 2.02 22.97 -1.27
C HIS A 299 1.12 21.80 -0.85
N LEU A 300 0.81 20.87 -1.77
CA LEU A 300 0.04 19.67 -1.44
C LEU A 300 0.87 18.70 -0.58
N SER A 301 2.11 18.42 -0.97
CA SER A 301 3.00 17.51 -0.22
C SER A 301 3.41 18.10 1.15
N VAL A 302 3.61 19.42 1.26
CA VAL A 302 3.85 20.08 2.55
C VAL A 302 2.63 19.98 3.48
N LYS A 303 1.41 20.13 2.95
CA LYS A 303 0.18 19.93 3.75
C LYS A 303 0.04 18.48 4.23
N GLU A 304 0.29 17.51 3.37
CA GLU A 304 0.19 16.08 3.71
C GLU A 304 1.23 15.69 4.78
N LYS A 305 2.46 16.20 4.73
CA LYS A 305 3.47 15.99 5.80
C LYS A 305 3.03 16.53 7.15
N VAL A 306 2.46 17.74 7.19
CA VAL A 306 1.94 18.34 8.41
C VAL A 306 0.79 17.51 8.97
N LEU A 307 -0.07 16.96 8.11
CA LEU A 307 -1.17 16.08 8.50
C LEU A 307 -0.68 14.75 9.08
N LEU A 308 0.38 14.16 8.53
CA LEU A 308 0.96 12.91 9.06
C LEU A 308 1.54 13.08 10.46
N ARG A 309 2.39 14.10 10.69
CA ARG A 309 2.94 14.36 12.03
C ARG A 309 1.85 14.76 13.03
N ALA A 310 0.90 15.60 12.61
CA ALA A 310 -0.24 15.96 13.44
C ALA A 310 -1.04 14.72 13.85
N MET A 311 -1.24 13.75 12.95
CA MET A 311 -1.90 12.48 13.28
C MET A 311 -1.17 11.72 14.39
N PHE A 312 0.17 11.62 14.36
CA PHE A 312 0.93 10.97 15.42
C PHE A 312 0.76 11.66 16.78
N VAL A 313 0.75 12.99 16.81
CA VAL A 313 0.55 13.75 18.07
C VAL A 313 -0.91 13.67 18.53
N ASP A 314 -1.84 14.06 17.67
CA ASP A 314 -3.24 14.26 18.03
C ASP A 314 -4.02 12.96 18.18
N LYS A 315 -3.67 11.90 17.45
CA LYS A 315 -4.37 10.61 17.53
C LYS A 315 -3.59 9.59 18.35
N PHE A 316 -2.29 9.44 18.10
CA PHE A 316 -1.56 8.33 18.71
C PHE A 316 -1.12 8.65 20.13
N LEU A 317 -0.39 9.75 20.36
CA LEU A 317 0.02 10.14 21.72
C LEU A 317 -1.19 10.46 22.60
N ARG A 318 -2.22 11.14 22.05
CA ARG A 318 -3.37 11.59 22.86
C ARG A 318 -4.48 10.58 23.06
N TRP A 319 -4.75 9.63 22.15
CA TRP A 319 -5.93 8.76 22.28
C TRP A 319 -5.64 7.26 22.26
N LYS A 320 -4.50 6.83 21.73
CA LYS A 320 -4.18 5.41 21.64
C LYS A 320 -3.37 4.92 22.82
N THR A 321 -3.49 3.62 23.09
CA THR A 321 -2.63 2.89 24.03
C THR A 321 -1.57 2.15 23.23
N PHE A 322 -0.32 2.45 23.53
CA PHE A 322 0.85 1.84 22.91
C PHE A 322 1.85 1.38 23.98
N PRO A 323 2.72 0.42 23.66
CA PRO A 323 3.92 0.16 24.45
C PRO A 323 4.75 1.44 24.64
N LEU A 324 5.47 1.54 25.75
CA LEU A 324 6.28 2.74 26.08
C LEU A 324 7.30 3.09 25.00
N CYS A 325 7.94 2.08 24.39
CA CYS A 325 8.91 2.30 23.32
C CYS A 325 8.29 3.02 22.12
N CYS A 326 7.05 2.69 21.73
CA CYS A 326 6.35 3.40 20.66
C CYS A 326 6.08 4.86 21.02
N LEU A 327 5.66 5.14 22.25
CA LEU A 327 5.42 6.52 22.68
C LEU A 327 6.69 7.36 22.58
N ARG A 328 7.81 6.79 23.02
CA ARG A 328 9.14 7.39 22.86
C ARG A 328 9.48 7.63 21.39
N TRP A 329 9.37 6.61 20.54
CA TRP A 329 9.65 6.75 19.10
C TRP A 329 8.79 7.85 18.44
N ILE A 330 7.51 7.91 18.78
CA ILE A 330 6.59 8.92 18.25
C ILE A 330 6.97 10.32 18.75
N LEU A 331 7.36 10.49 20.02
CA LEU A 331 7.83 11.77 20.52
C LEU A 331 9.09 12.24 19.78
N HIS A 332 10.10 11.37 19.65
CA HIS A 332 11.32 11.67 18.89
C HIS A 332 11.02 12.08 17.45
N TYR A 333 10.11 11.36 16.80
CA TYR A 333 9.78 11.60 15.40
C TYR A 333 8.90 12.84 15.19
N ALA A 334 7.76 12.91 15.87
CA ALA A 334 6.69 13.86 15.56
C ALA A 334 6.77 15.16 16.38
N VAL A 335 7.43 15.15 17.54
CA VAL A 335 7.54 16.31 18.43
C VAL A 335 8.94 16.91 18.41
N PHE A 336 9.99 16.08 18.50
CA PHE A 336 11.36 16.55 18.47
C PHE A 336 11.93 16.73 17.04
N GLU A 337 11.33 16.07 16.04
CA GLU A 337 11.70 16.17 14.62
C GLU A 337 13.20 15.93 14.31
N LEU A 338 13.85 15.06 15.09
CA LEU A 338 15.30 14.84 14.98
C LEU A 338 15.62 13.94 13.77
N PRO A 339 16.66 14.15 12.95
CA PRO A 339 17.04 13.12 12.00
C PRO A 339 17.68 11.91 12.73
N PRO A 340 17.57 10.69 12.19
CA PRO A 340 18.34 9.57 12.70
C PRO A 340 19.83 9.91 12.68
N ASN A 341 20.56 9.60 13.75
CA ASN A 341 21.98 9.96 13.95
C ASN A 341 22.29 11.44 14.12
N SER A 342 21.31 12.34 14.36
CA SER A 342 21.66 13.58 15.06
C SER A 342 22.12 13.17 16.45
N GLY A 343 23.42 13.33 16.75
CA GLY A 343 23.87 13.27 18.13
C GLY A 343 22.93 14.11 19.01
N ILE A 344 22.73 13.66 20.25
CA ILE A 344 21.87 14.26 21.28
C ILE A 344 22.11 15.79 21.42
N GLU A 345 23.21 16.30 20.87
CA GLU A 345 23.68 17.68 20.93
C GLU A 345 23.07 18.68 19.94
N THR A 346 22.28 18.30 18.93
CA THR A 346 21.54 19.33 18.16
C THR A 346 20.28 19.77 18.89
N GLN A 347 20.50 20.55 19.94
CA GLN A 347 19.57 21.40 20.66
C GLN A 347 19.04 22.50 19.70
N LYS A 348 18.37 22.09 18.62
CA LYS A 348 17.72 23.01 17.68
C LYS A 348 16.58 23.71 18.44
N GLN A 349 16.58 25.03 18.36
CA GLN A 349 15.70 25.96 19.08
C GLN A 349 14.32 25.38 19.41
N ARG A 350 14.10 25.08 20.70
CA ARG A 350 12.78 24.76 21.25
C ARG A 350 11.87 25.95 20.99
N THR A 351 11.07 25.89 19.95
CA THR A 351 10.06 26.90 19.64
C THR A 351 8.99 26.90 20.73
N SER A 352 8.28 28.02 20.91
CA SER A 352 7.17 28.11 21.87
C SER A 352 6.07 27.06 21.58
N SER A 353 5.88 26.68 20.31
CA SER A 353 4.95 25.62 19.90
C SER A 353 5.35 24.22 20.38
N PHE A 354 6.65 23.92 20.45
CA PHE A 354 7.16 22.67 21.00
C PHE A 354 6.85 22.53 22.49
N LEU A 355 7.13 23.58 23.27
CA LEU A 355 6.85 23.60 24.72
C LEU A 355 5.33 23.50 24.99
N GLY A 356 4.50 24.18 24.20
CA GLY A 356 3.04 24.08 24.31
C GLY A 356 2.51 22.67 24.01
N THR A 357 3.10 21.99 23.01
CA THR A 357 2.73 20.60 22.67
C THR A 357 3.10 19.64 23.79
N LEU A 358 4.32 19.75 24.35
CA LEU A 358 4.75 18.92 25.48
C LEU A 358 3.90 19.15 26.73
N GLN A 359 3.62 20.41 27.10
CA GLN A 359 2.77 20.72 28.25
C GLN A 359 1.37 20.11 28.10
N THR A 360 0.80 20.19 26.90
CA THR A 360 -0.51 19.58 26.59
C THR A 360 -0.45 18.06 26.74
N LEU A 361 0.60 17.41 26.21
CA LEU A 361 0.78 15.97 26.29
C LEU A 361 0.96 15.49 27.74
N VAL A 362 1.80 16.15 28.53
CA VAL A 362 2.00 15.83 29.95
C VAL A 362 0.69 15.98 30.73
N SER A 363 -0.08 17.03 30.47
CA SER A 363 -1.41 17.22 31.07
C SER A 363 -2.40 16.10 30.72
N VAL A 364 -2.39 15.62 29.48
CA VAL A 364 -3.23 14.49 29.05
C VAL A 364 -2.74 13.16 29.67
N TRP A 365 -1.44 12.89 29.63
CA TRP A 365 -0.85 11.63 30.10
C TRP A 365 -0.91 11.46 31.60
N SER A 366 -0.74 12.55 32.37
CA SER A 366 -0.91 12.55 33.82
C SER A 366 -2.31 12.12 34.28
N LYS A 367 -3.30 12.09 33.38
CA LYS A 367 -4.68 11.66 33.66
C LYS A 367 -5.03 10.30 33.05
N LYS A 368 -4.13 9.69 32.28
CA LYS A 368 -4.38 8.41 31.62
C LYS A 368 -3.94 7.25 32.51
N GLU A 369 -4.90 6.39 32.87
CA GLU A 369 -4.67 5.20 33.68
C GLU A 369 -3.55 4.31 33.14
N PHE A 370 -3.45 4.14 31.81
CA PHE A 370 -2.42 3.29 31.22
C PHE A 370 -1.00 3.84 31.41
N VAL A 371 -0.80 5.17 31.42
CA VAL A 371 0.52 5.77 31.62
C VAL A 371 0.88 5.73 33.10
N GLN A 372 -0.10 6.01 33.96
CA GLN A 372 0.03 5.93 35.42
C GLN A 372 0.34 4.50 35.92
N ALA A 373 -0.01 3.47 35.15
CA ALA A 373 0.30 2.08 35.47
C ALA A 373 1.80 1.74 35.39
N TYR A 374 2.62 2.57 34.72
CA TYR A 374 4.07 2.39 34.65
C TYR A 374 4.79 3.10 35.81
N SER A 375 5.99 2.64 36.18
CA SER A 375 6.78 3.28 37.24
C SER A 375 7.24 4.69 36.84
N VAL A 376 7.59 5.53 37.81
CA VAL A 376 8.07 6.90 37.56
C VAL A 376 9.34 6.90 36.69
N GLU A 377 10.22 5.92 36.89
CA GLU A 377 11.44 5.73 36.09
C GLU A 377 11.10 5.38 34.64
N GLN A 378 10.12 4.50 34.43
CA GLN A 378 9.66 4.11 33.11
C GLN A 378 8.97 5.27 32.38
N GLN A 379 8.19 6.08 33.11
CA GLN A 379 7.58 7.30 32.58
C GLN A 379 8.65 8.34 32.21
N ALA A 380 9.69 8.48 33.03
CA ALA A 380 10.83 9.37 32.73
C ALA A 380 11.59 8.93 31.48
N CYS A 381 11.72 7.63 31.22
CA CYS A 381 12.35 7.11 29.99
C CYS A 381 11.56 7.40 28.69
N ILE A 382 10.32 7.89 28.78
CA ILE A 382 9.55 8.29 27.58
C ILE A 382 9.99 9.67 27.08
N LEU A 383 10.46 10.54 27.98
CA LEU A 383 10.92 11.91 27.73
C LEU A 383 12.44 11.97 27.58
#